data_AF-A0A2V8AT46-F1
#
_entry.id   AF-A0A2V8AT46-F1
#
_cell.length_a   1.000
_cell.length_b   1.000
_cell.length_c   1.000
_cell.angle_alpha   90.00
_cell.angle_beta   90.00
_cell.angle_gamma   90.00
#
_symmetry.space_group_name_H-M   'P 1'
#
loop_
_entity.id
_entity.type
_entity.pdbx_description
1 polymer ?
#
loop_
_entity_poly.entity_id
_entity_poly.type
_entity_poly.pdbx_seq_one_letter_code
_entity_poly.pdbx_strand_id
1 'polypeptide(L)'
;MDACAPRLMPDVLRTFLIEREGQRGTLGLTTAMHFFHRELKYDMDDEWWAQAGMIGFLPVRCSFRVDPSECAGLTVVDVPIDDVEPLNRSLSHGIFNDDGPKRTARDRVVRILQGFRNDAPMPPIELLRAPVDSQYRFTLYHGAHRFYCAVAAGFSHVPAVDVTSRPAVHLDLDTDDA
;
A
#
# COMPACT_ATOMS: atom_id res chain seq x y z
N MET A 1 -2.62 -23.19 -7.20
CA MET A 1 -2.40 -21.87 -7.81
C MET A 1 -3.73 -21.16 -7.73
N ASP A 2 -4.01 -20.51 -6.61
CA ASP A 2 -5.29 -19.85 -6.39
C ASP A 2 -5.39 -18.61 -7.27
N ALA A 3 -6.09 -18.78 -8.40
CA ALA A 3 -6.53 -17.66 -9.20
C ALA A 3 -7.48 -16.82 -8.34
N CYS A 4 -7.11 -15.55 -8.13
CA CYS A 4 -8.01 -14.57 -7.52
C CYS A 4 -9.25 -14.48 -8.40
N ALA A 5 -10.33 -15.19 -8.03
CA ALA A 5 -11.59 -15.02 -8.72
C ALA A 5 -11.97 -13.54 -8.59
N PRO A 6 -12.24 -12.82 -9.69
CA PRO A 6 -12.80 -11.49 -9.59
C PRO A 6 -14.16 -11.65 -8.92
N ARG A 7 -14.27 -11.31 -7.63
CA ARG A 7 -15.58 -11.19 -7.01
C ARG A 7 -16.31 -10.08 -7.75
N LEU A 8 -17.28 -10.49 -8.57
CA LEU A 8 -18.37 -9.65 -9.06
C LEU A 8 -18.96 -8.93 -7.85
N MET A 9 -18.62 -7.65 -7.74
CA MET A 9 -19.30 -6.72 -6.86
C MET A 9 -20.72 -6.51 -7.42
N PRO A 10 -21.77 -6.55 -6.58
CA PRO A 10 -23.10 -6.13 -7.00
C PRO A 10 -23.11 -4.61 -7.22
N ASP A 11 -23.37 -4.20 -8.47
CA ASP A 11 -23.95 -2.92 -8.92
C ASP A 11 -23.59 -1.62 -8.17
N VAL A 12 -22.30 -1.40 -7.90
CA VAL A 12 -21.75 -0.03 -7.91
C VAL A 12 -20.66 -0.04 -8.94
N LEU A 13 -21.06 0.29 -10.17
CA LEU A 13 -20.25 0.63 -11.33
C LEU A 13 -18.76 0.82 -10.95
N ARG A 14 -17.98 -0.26 -11.11
CA ARG A 14 -16.52 -0.19 -11.20
C ARG A 14 -16.17 0.36 -12.58
N THR A 15 -16.69 1.55 -12.84
CA THR A 15 -16.23 2.40 -13.90
C THR A 15 -14.88 2.89 -13.39
N PHE A 16 -13.80 2.24 -13.82
CA PHE A 16 -12.50 2.90 -13.92
C PHE A 16 -12.62 4.00 -14.97
N LEU A 17 -13.44 5.02 -14.70
CA LEU A 17 -13.29 6.31 -15.30
C LEU A 17 -12.11 6.90 -14.53
N ILE A 18 -10.95 6.83 -15.15
CA ILE A 18 -10.02 7.95 -15.03
C ILE A 18 -10.85 9.13 -15.56
N GLU A 19 -11.57 9.83 -14.69
CA GLU A 19 -12.18 11.11 -15.04
C GLU A 19 -11.01 12.06 -15.28
N ARG A 20 -10.52 12.06 -16.52
CA ARG A 20 -9.63 13.10 -17.02
C ARG A 20 -10.47 14.36 -17.13
N GLU A 21 -10.55 15.14 -16.06
CA GLU A 21 -10.88 16.56 -16.20
C GLU A 21 -9.73 17.22 -16.97
N GLY A 22 -9.82 17.15 -18.30
CA GLY A 22 -8.96 17.89 -19.21
C GLY A 22 -9.30 19.37 -19.15
N GLN A 23 -8.86 20.06 -18.10
CA GLN A 23 -8.84 21.51 -18.08
C GLN A 23 -7.70 21.99 -19.00
N ARG A 24 -8.05 22.39 -20.23
CA ARG A 24 -7.16 23.17 -21.09
C ARG A 24 -6.95 24.54 -20.47
N GLY A 25 -5.96 24.64 -19.59
CA GLY A 25 -5.44 25.89 -19.04
C GLY A 25 -3.93 25.92 -19.22
N THR A 26 -3.45 26.84 -20.05
CA THR A 26 -2.04 27.12 -20.27
C THR A 26 -1.41 27.63 -18.97
N LEU A 27 -0.81 26.74 -18.18
CA LEU A 27 0.19 26.94 -17.10
C LEU A 27 0.31 25.59 -16.36
N GLY A 28 1.49 24.98 -16.36
CA GLY A 28 1.79 23.60 -15.92
C GLY A 28 0.80 22.96 -14.92
N LEU A 29 -0.11 22.13 -15.44
CA LEU A 29 -1.05 21.33 -14.66
C LEU A 29 -0.41 19.98 -14.35
N THR A 30 0.09 19.79 -13.14
CA THR A 30 0.31 18.45 -12.58
C THR A 30 -1.05 17.77 -12.54
N THR A 31 -1.30 16.86 -13.49
CA THR A 31 -2.53 16.06 -13.52
C THR A 31 -2.37 15.03 -12.40
N ALA A 32 -3.30 14.99 -11.45
CA ALA A 32 -3.27 14.03 -10.35
C ALA A 32 -4.44 13.06 -10.49
N MET A 33 -4.16 11.77 -10.37
CA MET A 33 -5.18 10.74 -10.31
C MET A 33 -5.75 10.66 -8.91
N HIS A 34 -7.05 10.47 -8.84
CA HIS A 34 -7.81 10.34 -7.60
C HIS A 34 -8.12 8.86 -7.33
N PHE A 35 -7.77 8.40 -6.13
CA PHE A 35 -8.04 7.06 -5.66
C PHE A 35 -8.90 7.09 -4.40
N PHE A 36 -9.61 5.98 -4.17
CA PHE A 36 -10.49 5.82 -3.03
C PHE A 36 -10.17 4.53 -2.30
N HIS A 37 -10.02 4.63 -0.97
CA HIS A 37 -10.07 3.50 -0.06
C HIS A 37 -11.19 3.73 0.94
N ARG A 38 -12.34 3.08 0.72
CA ARG A 38 -13.60 3.38 1.42
C ARG A 38 -13.94 4.87 1.28
N GLU A 39 -14.05 5.58 2.40
CA GLU A 39 -14.38 7.01 2.44
C GLU A 39 -13.15 7.91 2.26
N LEU A 40 -11.94 7.34 2.28
CA LEU A 40 -10.71 8.11 2.12
C LEU A 40 -10.39 8.32 0.64
N LYS A 41 -10.52 9.58 0.20
CA LYS A 41 -9.99 10.05 -1.09
C LYS A 41 -8.51 10.44 -0.93
N TYR A 42 -7.68 10.05 -1.88
CA TYR A 42 -6.28 10.46 -1.94
C TYR A 42 -5.79 10.58 -3.37
N ASP A 43 -4.76 11.39 -3.55
CA ASP A 43 -4.27 11.77 -4.87
C ASP A 43 -2.87 11.22 -5.11
N MET A 44 -2.57 10.91 -6.36
CA MET A 44 -1.23 10.54 -6.82
C MET A 44 -0.96 11.23 -8.15
N ASP A 45 0.22 11.83 -8.29
CA ASP A 45 0.62 12.52 -9.51
C ASP A 45 0.66 11.55 -10.71
N ASP A 46 0.04 11.94 -11.83
CA ASP A 46 0.00 11.13 -13.06
C ASP A 46 1.42 10.84 -13.56
N GLU A 47 2.33 11.79 -13.39
CA GLU A 47 3.72 11.63 -13.79
C GLU A 47 4.41 10.49 -13.03
N TRP A 48 4.10 10.30 -11.75
CA TRP A 48 4.72 9.25 -10.94
C TRP A 48 4.24 7.87 -11.40
N TRP A 49 2.95 7.77 -11.70
CA TRP A 49 2.34 6.56 -12.24
C TRP A 49 2.86 6.21 -13.64
N ALA A 50 2.93 7.21 -14.52
CA ALA A 50 3.46 7.05 -15.87
C ALA A 50 4.95 6.66 -15.84
N GLN A 51 5.76 7.33 -15.03
CA GLN A 51 7.18 7.04 -14.85
C GLN A 51 7.42 5.62 -14.30
N ALA A 52 6.51 5.13 -13.45
CA ALA A 52 6.58 3.77 -12.93
C ALA A 52 6.12 2.70 -13.95
N GLY A 53 5.63 3.09 -15.13
CA GLY A 53 5.14 2.16 -16.14
C GLY A 53 3.80 1.52 -15.78
N MET A 54 2.99 2.18 -14.95
CA MET A 54 1.73 1.64 -14.45
C MET A 54 0.53 1.90 -15.39
N ILE A 55 0.74 2.59 -16.51
CA ILE A 55 -0.30 2.79 -17.53
C ILE A 55 -0.77 1.42 -18.04
N GLY A 56 -2.06 1.12 -17.84
CA GLY A 56 -2.67 -0.16 -18.22
C GLY A 56 -2.20 -1.35 -17.38
N PHE A 57 -1.56 -1.12 -16.23
CA PHE A 57 -1.20 -2.20 -15.32
C PHE A 57 -2.46 -2.84 -14.71
N LEU A 58 -2.44 -4.17 -14.67
CA LEU A 58 -3.39 -4.99 -13.91
C LEU A 58 -2.59 -6.03 -13.12
N PRO A 59 -2.85 -6.19 -11.82
CA PRO A 59 -2.11 -7.14 -11.01
C PRO A 59 -2.48 -8.58 -11.40
N VAL A 60 -1.46 -9.42 -11.55
CA VAL A 60 -1.62 -10.85 -11.89
C VAL A 60 -1.98 -11.69 -10.65
N ARG A 61 -1.67 -11.18 -9.45
CA ARG A 61 -1.88 -11.82 -8.15
C ARG A 61 -2.80 -10.96 -7.28
N CYS A 62 -3.40 -11.54 -6.24
CA CYS A 62 -4.20 -10.78 -5.28
C CYS A 62 -3.35 -9.77 -4.48
N SER A 63 -2.07 -10.08 -4.25
CA SER A 63 -1.10 -9.31 -3.46
C SER A 63 0.26 -9.22 -4.16
N PHE A 64 1.09 -8.26 -3.74
CA PHE A 64 2.45 -8.09 -4.26
C PHE A 64 3.42 -9.10 -3.65
N ARG A 65 4.52 -9.39 -4.35
CA ARG A 65 5.52 -10.34 -3.90
C ARG A 65 6.33 -9.80 -2.72
N VAL A 66 6.46 -10.62 -1.69
CA VAL A 66 7.23 -10.32 -0.48
C VAL A 66 8.68 -10.76 -0.61
N ASP A 67 9.59 -9.97 -0.06
CA ASP A 67 10.98 -10.39 0.16
C ASP A 67 11.07 -11.31 1.39
N PRO A 68 11.46 -12.60 1.22
CA PRO A 68 11.59 -13.52 2.35
C PRO A 68 12.62 -13.08 3.40
N SER A 69 13.65 -12.32 3.00
CA SER A 69 14.71 -11.86 3.91
C SER A 69 14.20 -10.79 4.89
N GLU A 70 13.27 -9.95 4.45
CA GLU A 70 12.57 -8.94 5.27
C GLU A 70 11.53 -9.56 6.22
N CYS A 71 11.30 -10.87 6.10
CA CYS A 71 10.28 -11.62 6.84
C CYS A 71 10.86 -12.75 7.68
N ALA A 72 12.19 -12.81 7.83
CA ALA A 72 12.84 -13.88 8.58
C ALA A 72 12.29 -13.94 10.02
N GLY A 73 11.68 -15.08 10.38
CA GLY A 73 11.06 -15.29 11.70
C GLY A 73 9.69 -14.63 11.90
N LEU A 74 9.11 -14.01 10.86
CA LEU A 74 7.78 -13.40 10.90
C LEU A 74 6.78 -14.22 10.08
N THR A 75 5.55 -14.35 10.59
CA THR A 75 4.45 -14.94 9.81
C THR A 75 3.83 -13.86 8.93
N VAL A 76 4.03 -13.96 7.62
CA VAL A 76 3.40 -13.08 6.64
C VAL A 76 2.06 -13.67 6.22
N VAL A 77 1.02 -12.86 6.27
CA VAL A 77 -0.33 -13.22 5.84
C VAL A 77 -0.83 -12.25 4.78
N ASP A 78 -1.58 -12.76 3.79
CA ASP A 78 -2.30 -11.90 2.87
C ASP A 78 -3.59 -11.40 3.52
N VAL A 79 -3.67 -10.09 3.73
CA VAL A 79 -4.81 -9.43 4.37
C VAL A 79 -5.66 -8.73 3.30
N PRO A 80 -6.99 -8.91 3.27
CA PRO A 80 -7.86 -8.13 2.39
C PRO A 80 -7.68 -6.64 2.69
N ILE A 81 -7.54 -5.81 1.64
CA ILE A 81 -7.44 -4.35 1.81
C ILE A 81 -8.66 -3.79 2.57
N ASP A 82 -9.82 -4.41 2.37
CA ASP A 82 -11.09 -4.07 3.00
C ASP A 82 -11.13 -4.30 4.53
N ASP A 83 -10.23 -5.14 5.06
CA ASP A 83 -10.11 -5.42 6.50
C ASP A 83 -9.20 -4.41 7.21
N VAL A 84 -8.50 -3.55 6.45
CA VAL A 84 -7.55 -2.55 6.96
C VAL A 84 -8.22 -1.18 7.04
N GLU A 85 -8.20 -0.62 8.25
CA GLU A 85 -8.71 0.71 8.54
C GLU A 85 -8.05 1.78 7.66
N PRO A 86 -8.84 2.60 6.94
CA PRO A 86 -8.33 3.77 6.25
C PRO A 86 -7.62 4.70 7.24
N LEU A 87 -6.47 5.24 6.83
CA LEU A 87 -5.64 6.09 7.66
C LEU A 87 -6.39 7.38 8.01
N ASN A 88 -7.01 7.42 9.18
CA ASN A 88 -7.71 8.59 9.71
C ASN A 88 -6.72 9.54 10.40
N ARG A 89 -5.81 10.12 9.61
CA ARG A 89 -4.97 11.23 10.08
C ARG A 89 -5.41 12.46 9.30
N SER A 90 -5.56 13.60 9.97
CA SER A 90 -5.58 14.89 9.27
C SER A 90 -4.18 15.09 8.67
N LEU A 91 -3.95 14.46 7.51
CA LEU A 91 -2.68 14.56 6.83
C LEU A 91 -2.66 15.93 6.17
N SER A 92 -2.18 16.93 6.90
CA SER A 92 -1.95 18.28 6.38
C SER A 92 -1.11 18.29 5.10
N HIS A 93 -0.40 17.19 4.81
CA HIS A 93 0.48 17.03 3.67
C HIS A 93 0.02 15.97 2.64
N GLY A 94 -1.06 15.21 2.91
CA GLY A 94 -1.51 14.10 2.06
C GLY A 94 -0.93 12.73 2.44
N ILE A 95 -1.25 11.66 1.69
CA ILE A 95 -0.77 10.29 1.97
C ILE A 95 0.70 10.11 1.60
N PHE A 96 1.14 10.75 0.52
CA PHE A 96 2.49 10.62 -0.01
C PHE A 96 3.34 11.82 0.41
N ASN A 97 3.92 11.73 1.60
CA ASN A 97 4.74 12.81 2.17
C ASN A 97 6.23 12.47 2.15
N ASP A 98 7.05 13.52 2.15
CA ASP A 98 8.49 13.39 2.35
C ASP A 98 8.76 13.05 3.81
N ASP A 99 9.34 11.88 4.08
CA ASP A 99 9.78 11.51 5.45
C ASP A 99 11.21 12.01 5.76
N GLY A 100 11.68 13.08 5.11
CA GLY A 100 12.94 13.74 5.42
C GLY A 100 13.86 14.06 4.22
N PRO A 101 15.07 14.59 4.48
CA PRO A 101 15.89 15.29 3.48
C PRO A 101 16.60 14.39 2.46
N LYS A 102 16.52 13.06 2.61
CA LYS A 102 17.34 12.12 1.83
C LYS A 102 16.63 11.47 0.64
N ARG A 103 15.29 11.43 0.63
CA ARG A 103 14.50 10.83 -0.47
C ARG A 103 13.12 11.47 -0.53
N THR A 104 12.74 11.92 -1.72
CA THR A 104 11.40 12.46 -1.97
C THR A 104 10.33 11.36 -1.91
N ALA A 105 9.10 11.75 -1.61
CA ALA A 105 7.91 10.92 -1.68
C ALA A 105 7.75 10.34 -3.08
N ARG A 106 8.01 11.17 -4.10
CA ARG A 106 8.06 10.78 -5.51
C ARG A 106 8.95 9.57 -5.74
N ASP A 107 10.24 9.67 -5.39
CA ASP A 107 11.20 8.59 -5.66
C ASP A 107 10.79 7.29 -4.98
N ARG A 108 10.22 7.40 -3.78
CA ARG A 108 9.73 6.25 -3.03
C ARG A 108 8.50 5.62 -3.68
N VAL A 109 7.51 6.43 -4.05
CA VAL A 109 6.28 5.96 -4.69
C VAL A 109 6.59 5.33 -6.05
N VAL A 110 7.38 6.00 -6.89
CA VAL A 110 7.80 5.47 -8.19
C VAL A 110 8.51 4.13 -8.03
N ARG A 111 9.43 4.01 -7.06
CA ARG A 111 10.13 2.75 -6.79
C ARG A 111 9.19 1.63 -6.33
N ILE A 112 8.21 1.93 -5.47
CA ILE A 112 7.20 0.95 -5.01
C ILE A 112 6.37 0.48 -6.20
N LEU A 113 5.86 1.40 -7.01
CA LEU A 113 5.05 1.09 -8.18
C LEU A 113 5.84 0.27 -9.23
N GLN A 114 7.10 0.62 -9.48
CA GLN A 114 8.00 -0.18 -10.31
C GLN A 114 8.22 -1.59 -9.72
N GLY A 115 8.25 -1.69 -8.39
CA GLY A 115 8.29 -2.98 -7.69
C GLY A 115 7.07 -3.83 -8.03
N PHE A 116 5.86 -3.26 -7.96
CA PHE A 116 4.64 -3.95 -8.37
C PHE A 116 4.65 -4.34 -9.85
N ARG A 117 5.04 -3.40 -10.72
CA ARG A 117 5.08 -3.62 -12.17
C ARG A 117 5.99 -4.77 -12.58
N ASN A 118 7.14 -4.88 -11.92
CA ASN A 118 8.17 -5.86 -12.23
C ASN A 118 8.07 -7.15 -11.38
N ASP A 119 7.03 -7.29 -10.55
CA ASP A 119 6.89 -8.37 -9.56
C ASP A 119 8.14 -8.53 -8.66
N ALA A 120 8.78 -7.40 -8.34
CA ALA A 120 9.98 -7.36 -7.53
C ALA A 120 9.64 -7.61 -6.05
N PRO A 121 10.44 -8.41 -5.31
CA PRO A 121 10.22 -8.62 -3.90
C PRO A 121 10.27 -7.30 -3.11
N MET A 122 9.31 -7.11 -2.20
CA MET A 122 9.23 -5.92 -1.34
C MET A 122 8.96 -6.29 0.12
N PRO A 123 9.30 -5.41 1.07
CA PRO A 123 8.93 -5.61 2.47
C PRO A 123 7.41 -5.66 2.64
N PRO A 124 6.89 -6.49 3.56
CA PRO A 124 5.47 -6.50 3.89
C PRO A 124 5.04 -5.18 4.52
N ILE A 125 3.73 -4.97 4.64
CA ILE A 125 3.21 -3.90 5.51
C ILE A 125 3.11 -4.40 6.95
N GLU A 126 3.11 -3.46 7.89
CA GLU A 126 2.97 -3.79 9.30
C GLU A 126 1.60 -3.34 9.79
N LEU A 127 0.87 -4.27 10.40
CA LEU A 127 -0.47 -4.06 10.91
C LEU A 127 -0.51 -4.30 12.42
N LEU A 128 -1.39 -3.57 13.09
CA LEU A 128 -1.84 -3.85 14.44
C LEU A 128 -3.26 -4.42 14.38
N ARG A 129 -3.63 -5.29 15.33
CA ARG A 129 -5.02 -5.67 15.53
C ARG A 129 -5.82 -4.44 15.95
N ALA A 130 -6.93 -4.19 15.27
CA ALA A 130 -7.83 -3.14 15.67
C ALA A 130 -8.53 -3.51 17.00
N PRO A 131 -9.01 -2.52 17.78
CA PRO A 131 -9.87 -2.76 18.92
C PRO A 131 -11.11 -3.59 18.57
N VAL A 132 -11.66 -4.33 19.54
CA VAL A 132 -12.79 -5.26 19.34
C VAL A 132 -14.06 -4.55 18.85
N ASP A 133 -14.21 -3.27 19.17
CA ASP A 133 -15.30 -2.38 18.77
C ASP A 133 -15.07 -1.69 17.41
N SER A 134 -13.93 -1.93 16.75
CA SER A 134 -13.65 -1.39 15.43
C SER A 134 -14.44 -2.13 14.34
N GLN A 135 -14.88 -1.39 13.33
CA GLN A 135 -15.45 -1.96 12.10
C GLN A 135 -14.38 -2.63 11.21
N TYR A 136 -13.09 -2.41 11.51
CA TYR A 136 -11.96 -2.97 10.80
C TYR A 136 -11.26 -4.02 11.66
N ARG A 137 -10.55 -4.97 11.02
CA ARG A 137 -9.79 -6.00 11.75
C ARG A 137 -8.37 -5.54 12.07
N PHE A 138 -7.85 -4.61 11.28
CA PHE A 138 -6.47 -4.15 11.39
C PHE A 138 -6.35 -2.64 11.24
N THR A 139 -5.41 -2.05 11.96
CA THR A 139 -4.98 -0.66 11.80
C THR A 139 -3.56 -0.64 11.22
N LEU A 140 -3.33 0.24 10.25
CA LEU A 140 -2.04 0.36 9.57
C LEU A 140 -0.98 1.00 10.48
N TYR A 141 0.12 0.28 10.75
CA TYR A 141 1.22 0.75 11.59
C TYR A 141 2.38 1.30 10.75
N HIS A 142 2.93 0.51 9.83
CA HIS A 142 3.96 0.91 8.88
C HIS A 142 3.68 0.43 7.46
N GLY A 143 4.25 1.13 6.48
CA GLY A 143 4.08 0.82 5.07
C GLY A 143 2.91 1.53 4.40
N ALA A 144 2.48 2.69 4.91
CA ALA A 144 1.39 3.49 4.34
C ALA A 144 1.51 3.70 2.82
N HIS A 145 2.68 4.12 2.33
CA HIS A 145 2.87 4.31 0.89
C HIS A 145 2.70 2.99 0.12
N ARG A 146 3.20 1.86 0.64
CA ARG A 146 3.03 0.55 0.00
C ARG A 146 1.57 0.13 -0.03
N PHE A 147 0.86 0.31 1.08
CA PHE A 147 -0.58 0.03 1.17
C PHE A 147 -1.37 0.85 0.13
N TYR A 148 -1.24 2.17 0.14
CA TYR A 148 -2.01 3.03 -0.78
C TYR A 148 -1.59 2.92 -2.24
N CYS A 149 -0.31 2.62 -2.52
CA CYS A 149 0.09 2.25 -3.88
C CYS A 149 -0.53 0.90 -4.29
N ALA A 150 -0.69 -0.07 -3.36
CA ALA A 150 -1.31 -1.34 -3.68
C ALA A 150 -2.82 -1.21 -3.94
N VAL A 151 -3.52 -0.38 -3.14
CA VAL A 151 -4.91 0.01 -3.41
C VAL A 151 -5.02 0.65 -4.79
N ALA A 152 -4.16 1.64 -5.09
CA ALA A 152 -4.14 2.33 -6.38
C ALA A 152 -3.85 1.38 -7.56
N ALA A 153 -2.93 0.43 -7.38
CA ALA A 153 -2.59 -0.60 -8.35
C ALA A 153 -3.68 -1.67 -8.54
N GLY A 154 -4.74 -1.64 -7.74
CA GLY A 154 -5.89 -2.54 -7.86
C GLY A 154 -5.68 -3.93 -7.26
N PHE A 155 -4.68 -4.11 -6.38
CA PHE A 155 -4.58 -5.33 -5.58
C PHE A 155 -5.82 -5.50 -4.70
N SER A 156 -6.19 -6.74 -4.38
CA SER A 156 -7.29 -7.04 -3.46
C SER A 156 -6.80 -7.35 -2.05
N HIS A 157 -5.55 -7.81 -1.94
CA HIS A 157 -4.90 -8.18 -0.70
C HIS A 157 -3.52 -7.51 -0.62
N VAL A 158 -3.02 -7.38 0.60
CA VAL A 158 -1.69 -6.88 0.91
C VAL A 158 -0.99 -7.89 1.82
N PRO A 159 0.29 -8.21 1.55
CA PRO A 159 1.04 -9.05 2.44
C PRO A 159 1.44 -8.24 3.68
N ALA A 160 1.09 -8.75 4.85
CA ALA A 160 1.26 -8.06 6.11
C ALA A 160 1.85 -8.96 7.19
N VAL A 161 2.51 -8.31 8.15
CA VAL A 161 2.91 -8.93 9.42
C VAL A 161 2.15 -8.28 10.56
N ASP A 162 1.68 -9.10 11.50
CA ASP A 162 1.04 -8.64 12.73
C ASP A 162 2.11 -8.28 13.76
N VAL A 163 2.29 -6.99 14.03
CA VAL A 163 3.34 -6.49 14.94
C VAL A 163 3.08 -6.93 16.38
N THR A 164 1.83 -7.23 16.74
CA THR A 164 1.48 -7.71 18.09
C THR A 164 1.91 -9.16 18.33
N SER A 165 2.12 -9.92 17.24
CA SER A 165 2.60 -11.31 17.29
C SER A 165 4.12 -11.43 17.23
N ARG A 166 4.87 -10.32 17.12
CA ARG A 166 6.32 -10.37 17.19
C ARG A 166 6.70 -10.91 18.57
N PRO A 167 7.41 -12.05 18.67
CA PRO A 167 7.96 -12.43 19.96
C PRO A 167 8.86 -11.28 20.41
N ALA A 168 8.74 -10.87 21.68
CA ALA A 168 9.74 -10.01 22.28
C ALA A 168 11.08 -10.70 22.02
N VAL A 169 11.94 -10.06 21.24
CA VAL A 169 13.31 -10.53 21.06
C VAL A 169 13.92 -10.53 22.45
N HIS A 170 13.98 -11.71 23.08
CA HIS A 170 14.79 -11.93 24.25
C HIS A 170 16.22 -11.76 23.73
N LEU A 171 16.75 -10.54 23.88
CA LEU A 171 18.19 -10.34 23.90
C LEU A 171 18.66 -11.00 25.19
N ASP A 172 18.79 -12.32 25.14
CA ASP A 172 19.70 -13.04 26.01
C ASP A 172 21.08 -12.54 25.61
N LEU A 173 21.47 -11.42 26.24
CA LEU A 173 22.86 -11.10 26.42
C LEU A 173 23.43 -12.24 27.25
N ASP A 174 23.94 -13.26 26.57
CA ASP A 174 24.95 -14.17 27.07
C ASP A 174 26.07 -13.30 27.66
N THR A 175 25.96 -13.01 28.96
CA THR A 175 27.10 -12.58 29.75
C THR A 175 27.75 -13.87 30.19
N ASP A 176 28.55 -14.41 29.27
CA ASP A 176 29.47 -15.51 29.51
C ASP A 176 30.48 -15.10 30.59
N ASP A 177 30.81 -16.09 31.40
CA ASP A 177 31.62 -16.07 32.61
C ASP A 177 33.11 -15.82 32.26
N ALA A 178 33.74 -14.84 32.91
CA ALA A 178 35.18 -14.81 33.27
C ALA A 178 35.53 -13.61 34.16
#